data_AF-A0A2N2AQL0-F1
#
_entry.id   AF-A0A2N2AQL0-F1
#
_cell.length_a   1.000
_cell.length_b   1.000
_cell.length_c   1.000
_cell.angle_alpha   90.00
_cell.angle_beta   90.00
_cell.angle_gamma   90.00
#
_symmetry.space_group_name_H-M   'P 1'
#
loop_
_entity.id
_entity.type
_entity.pdbx_description
1 polymer ?
#
loop_
_entity_poly.entity_id
_entity_poly.type
_entity_poly.pdbx_seq_one_letter_code
_entity_poly.pdbx_strand_id
1 'polypeptide(L)'
;MFRKKIQLSSLFDSRFMDEALEIYGWSRENNFPELPKILMGYKHKVKRTFGFTDIFNREEHYTEKIVISDRNFYFVTWNIPTAKQIIERDEPPLGEFCLKEIVDIVDLKCINESHLGKALNNEAPIITASYPPLTTKNKFLIIDGNHRVISKYEAGQTVIPGYLLSPDQHIQAMVRSVHRTLYKIHYNYFMIASYIGGVIGEQELRESLYEL
;
A
#
# COMPACT_ATOMS: atom_id res chain seq x y z
N MET A 1 -13.30 3.28 -19.47
CA MET A 1 -14.17 3.81 -18.38
C MET A 1 -14.15 2.82 -17.21
N PHE A 2 -13.09 2.77 -16.41
CA PHE A 2 -13.01 1.89 -15.25
C PHE A 2 -13.59 2.59 -14.02
N ARG A 3 -14.91 2.45 -13.79
CA ARG A 3 -15.48 2.63 -12.44
C ARG A 3 -15.12 1.39 -11.62
N LYS A 4 -13.84 1.24 -11.24
CA LYS A 4 -13.44 0.21 -10.27
C LYS A 4 -14.16 0.54 -8.95
N LYS A 5 -15.06 -0.36 -8.52
CA LYS A 5 -15.87 -0.21 -7.31
C LYS A 5 -14.95 -0.04 -6.11
N ILE A 6 -15.13 1.04 -5.35
CA ILE A 6 -14.57 1.20 -4.01
C ILE A 6 -15.67 0.77 -3.05
N GLN A 7 -15.32 -0.08 -2.10
CA GLN A 7 -16.26 -0.56 -1.09
C GLN A 7 -15.61 -0.33 0.27
N LEU A 8 -16.09 0.69 0.99
CA LEU A 8 -15.59 1.11 2.31
C LEU A 8 -16.76 1.25 3.29
N SER A 9 -17.82 0.47 3.06
CA SER A 9 -19.13 0.69 3.70
C SER A 9 -19.09 0.58 5.21
N SER A 10 -18.18 -0.23 5.77
CA SER A 10 -18.00 -0.36 7.23
C SER A 10 -16.74 0.31 7.77
N LEU A 11 -15.77 0.71 6.93
CA LEU A 11 -14.51 1.33 7.39
C LEU A 11 -14.71 2.57 8.28
N PHE A 12 -15.81 3.30 8.11
CA PHE A 12 -16.13 4.51 8.86
C PHE A 12 -17.10 4.27 10.03
N ASP A 13 -17.30 3.02 10.43
CA ASP A 13 -18.08 2.62 11.59
C ASP A 13 -17.12 2.27 12.73
N SER A 14 -17.37 2.74 13.96
CA SER A 14 -16.52 2.42 15.11
C SER A 14 -16.46 0.91 15.41
N ARG A 15 -17.51 0.16 15.04
CA ARG A 15 -17.55 -1.31 15.18
C ARG A 15 -16.53 -2.02 14.29
N PHE A 16 -16.07 -1.37 13.23
CA PHE A 16 -15.01 -1.90 12.38
C PHE A 16 -13.68 -1.98 13.14
N MET A 17 -13.50 -1.19 14.23
CA MET A 17 -12.29 -1.23 15.03
C MET A 17 -12.10 -2.58 15.71
N ASP A 18 -13.18 -3.20 16.18
CA ASP A 18 -13.11 -4.52 16.77
C ASP A 18 -12.76 -5.57 15.69
N GLU A 19 -13.33 -5.48 14.48
CA GLU A 19 -12.95 -6.31 13.32
C GLU A 19 -11.45 -6.14 12.98
N ALA A 20 -10.92 -4.92 13.07
CA ALA A 20 -9.51 -4.65 12.80
C ALA A 20 -8.58 -5.28 13.83
N LEU A 21 -8.92 -5.16 15.12
CA LEU A 21 -8.18 -5.82 16.20
C LEU A 21 -8.16 -7.34 15.98
N GLU A 22 -9.30 -7.94 15.61
CA GLU A 22 -9.39 -9.36 15.26
C GLU A 22 -8.50 -9.74 14.07
N ILE A 23 -8.53 -8.95 12.98
CA ILE A 23 -7.70 -9.17 11.78
C ILE A 23 -6.21 -9.17 12.12
N TYR A 24 -5.78 -8.28 13.02
CA TYR A 24 -4.38 -8.18 13.44
C TYR A 24 -4.01 -9.12 14.60
N GLY A 25 -5.00 -9.78 15.22
CA GLY A 25 -4.79 -10.65 16.38
C GLY A 25 -4.48 -9.91 17.68
N TRP A 26 -5.04 -8.71 17.86
CA TRP A 26 -4.81 -7.87 19.04
C TRP A 26 -6.02 -7.87 19.98
N SER A 27 -5.77 -7.78 21.29
CA SER A 27 -6.78 -7.50 22.31
C SER A 27 -6.90 -6.00 22.54
N ARG A 28 -8.08 -5.53 22.99
CA ARG A 28 -8.26 -4.13 23.35
C ARG A 28 -7.61 -3.84 24.69
N GLU A 29 -6.57 -3.01 24.68
CA GLU A 29 -5.83 -2.55 25.86
C GLU A 29 -6.11 -1.08 26.18
N ASN A 30 -6.31 -0.25 25.15
CA ASN A 30 -6.53 1.20 25.29
C ASN A 30 -7.90 1.64 24.75
N ASN A 31 -8.36 2.80 25.22
CA ASN A 31 -9.55 3.48 24.71
C ASN A 31 -9.15 4.69 23.86
N PHE A 32 -9.91 4.96 22.80
CA PHE A 32 -9.71 6.11 21.92
C PHE A 32 -11.05 6.84 21.68
N PRO A 33 -11.50 7.70 22.62
CA PRO A 33 -12.82 8.32 22.60
C PRO A 33 -13.12 9.17 21.37
N GLU A 34 -12.08 9.74 20.73
CA GLU A 34 -12.19 10.59 19.55
C GLU A 34 -12.50 9.81 18.26
N LEU A 35 -12.43 8.47 18.29
CA LEU A 35 -12.60 7.62 17.11
C LEU A 35 -13.84 7.96 16.28
N PRO A 36 -15.06 8.09 16.84
CA PRO A 36 -16.25 8.38 16.04
C PRO A 36 -16.15 9.72 15.29
N LYS A 37 -15.55 10.73 15.93
CA LYS A 37 -15.35 12.06 15.33
C LYS A 37 -14.33 11.99 14.18
N ILE A 38 -13.23 11.27 14.37
CA ILE A 38 -12.21 11.07 13.33
C ILE A 38 -12.77 10.31 12.13
N LEU A 39 -13.46 9.18 12.36
CA LEU A 39 -14.06 8.38 11.30
C LEU A 39 -15.11 9.17 10.50
N MET A 40 -15.91 9.99 11.18
CA MET A 40 -16.83 10.91 10.51
C MET A 40 -16.08 11.91 9.64
N GLY A 41 -14.98 12.49 10.12
CA GLY A 41 -14.10 13.35 9.33
C GLY A 41 -13.57 12.66 8.07
N TYR A 42 -13.10 11.42 8.20
CA TYR A 42 -12.56 10.63 7.09
C TYR A 42 -13.63 10.35 6.03
N LYS A 43 -14.84 9.97 6.45
CA LYS A 43 -16.00 9.78 5.57
C LYS A 43 -16.31 11.01 4.73
N HIS A 44 -16.25 12.21 5.32
CA HIS A 44 -16.48 13.46 4.59
C HIS A 44 -15.35 13.75 3.60
N LYS A 45 -14.08 13.54 3.98
CA LYS A 45 -12.93 13.77 3.09
C LYS A 45 -12.98 12.87 1.87
N VAL A 46 -13.22 11.57 2.06
CA VAL A 46 -13.36 10.62 0.94
C VAL A 46 -14.46 11.04 -0.03
N LYS A 47 -15.64 11.43 0.47
CA LYS A 47 -16.75 11.93 -0.38
C LYS A 47 -16.35 13.14 -1.22
N ARG A 48 -15.54 14.05 -0.67
CA ARG A 48 -15.06 15.25 -1.39
C ARG A 48 -14.04 14.91 -2.47
N THR A 49 -13.11 13.99 -2.20
CA THR A 49 -12.04 13.64 -3.15
C THR A 49 -12.55 12.93 -4.41
N PHE A 50 -13.71 12.28 -4.34
CA PHE A 50 -14.38 11.70 -5.52
C PHE A 50 -14.86 12.72 -6.57
N GLY A 51 -14.92 14.01 -6.22
CA GLY A 51 -15.31 15.08 -7.14
C GLY A 51 -14.22 15.54 -8.11
N PHE A 52 -12.97 15.09 -7.93
CA PHE A 52 -11.84 15.57 -8.74
C PHE A 52 -11.40 14.54 -9.80
N THR A 53 -11.32 15.01 -11.04
CA THR A 53 -10.70 14.29 -12.16
C THR A 53 -9.21 14.62 -12.17
N ASP A 54 -8.39 13.75 -11.58
CA ASP A 54 -6.94 13.85 -11.75
C ASP A 54 -6.56 13.48 -13.19
N ILE A 55 -5.53 14.16 -13.72
CA ILE A 55 -5.01 13.94 -15.07
C ILE A 55 -4.31 12.57 -15.10
N PHE A 56 -4.91 11.62 -15.81
CA PHE A 56 -4.31 10.31 -16.05
C PHE A 56 -3.36 10.42 -17.25
N ASN A 57 -2.06 10.52 -17.00
CA ASN A 57 -1.08 10.46 -18.08
C ASN A 57 -1.03 9.04 -18.67
N ARG A 58 -0.63 8.87 -19.94
CA ARG A 58 -0.53 7.56 -20.62
C ARG A 58 0.74 6.76 -20.25
N GLU A 59 1.41 7.13 -19.18
CA GLU A 59 2.68 6.53 -18.76
C GLU A 59 2.51 5.12 -18.18
N GLU A 60 3.63 4.49 -17.81
CA GLU A 60 3.65 3.20 -17.12
C GLU A 60 3.02 3.33 -15.72
N HIS A 61 1.95 2.56 -15.47
CA HIS A 61 1.23 2.55 -14.21
C HIS A 61 1.07 1.13 -13.67
N TYR A 62 1.14 1.02 -12.35
CA TYR A 62 0.77 -0.20 -11.64
C TYR A 62 -0.48 0.06 -10.79
N THR A 63 -1.46 -0.85 -10.82
CA THR A 63 -2.70 -0.72 -10.04
C THR A 63 -2.98 -1.96 -9.22
N GLU A 64 -2.99 -1.82 -7.90
CA GLU A 64 -3.26 -2.92 -6.96
C GLU A 64 -4.65 -2.77 -6.32
N LYS A 65 -5.27 -3.92 -6.00
CA LYS A 65 -6.44 -3.98 -5.11
C LYS A 65 -5.96 -4.14 -3.67
N ILE A 66 -6.13 -3.10 -2.87
CA ILE A 66 -5.85 -3.15 -1.44
C ILE A 66 -7.07 -3.70 -0.71
N VAL A 67 -6.93 -4.89 -0.14
CA VAL A 67 -7.95 -5.55 0.68
C VAL A 67 -7.70 -5.19 2.15
N ILE A 68 -8.69 -4.57 2.78
CA ILE A 68 -8.68 -4.23 4.22
C ILE A 68 -9.36 -5.36 5.00
N SER A 69 -10.52 -5.79 4.51
CA SER A 69 -11.27 -6.95 5.02
C SER A 69 -12.14 -7.54 3.92
N ASP A 70 -12.86 -8.63 4.19
CA ASP A 70 -13.71 -9.35 3.23
C ASP A 70 -14.68 -8.42 2.47
N ARG A 71 -15.13 -7.35 3.13
CA ARG A 71 -16.11 -6.39 2.58
C ARG A 71 -15.51 -5.04 2.24
N ASN A 72 -14.25 -4.80 2.57
CA ASN A 72 -13.62 -3.48 2.42
C ASN A 72 -12.37 -3.56 1.56
N PHE A 73 -12.40 -2.86 0.44
CA PHE A 73 -11.26 -2.74 -0.45
C PHE A 73 -11.31 -1.46 -1.27
N TYR A 74 -10.14 -1.06 -1.74
CA TYR A 74 -9.97 0.03 -2.70
C TYR A 74 -8.86 -0.32 -3.69
N PHE A 75 -8.71 0.52 -4.70
CA PHE A 75 -7.61 0.42 -5.64
C PHE A 75 -6.68 1.60 -5.46
N VAL A 76 -5.39 1.33 -5.59
CA VAL A 76 -4.34 2.34 -5.65
C VAL A 76 -3.61 2.17 -6.96
N THR A 77 -3.33 3.28 -7.62
CA THR A 77 -2.53 3.33 -8.83
C THR A 77 -1.30 4.19 -8.58
N TRP A 78 -0.12 3.63 -8.86
CA TRP A 78 1.16 4.32 -8.85
C TRP A 78 1.60 4.65 -10.27
N ASN A 79 2.21 5.81 -10.45
CA ASN A 79 2.93 6.21 -11.65
C ASN A 79 4.40 5.80 -11.49
N ILE A 80 4.87 4.86 -12.31
CA ILE A 80 6.20 4.28 -12.17
C ILE A 80 7.32 5.28 -12.52
N PRO A 81 7.19 6.14 -13.55
CA PRO A 81 8.15 7.21 -13.78
C PRO A 81 8.33 8.15 -12.58
N THR A 82 7.26 8.52 -11.90
CA THR A 82 7.31 9.36 -10.69
C THR A 82 8.02 8.61 -9.55
N ALA A 83 7.75 7.31 -9.38
CA ALA A 83 8.49 6.50 -8.40
C ALA A 83 10.00 6.46 -8.70
N LYS A 84 10.39 6.36 -9.98
CA LYS A 84 11.81 6.44 -10.40
C LYS A 84 12.42 7.82 -10.09
N GLN A 85 11.71 8.90 -10.37
CA GLN A 85 12.16 10.26 -10.01
C GLN A 85 12.33 10.44 -8.50
N ILE A 86 11.46 9.84 -7.69
CA ILE A 86 11.58 9.86 -6.22
C ILE A 86 12.83 9.10 -5.76
N ILE A 87 13.16 7.96 -6.39
CA ILE A 87 14.39 7.22 -6.11
C ILE A 87 15.62 8.06 -6.45
N GLU A 88 15.63 8.72 -7.61
CA GLU A 88 16.72 9.60 -8.03
C GLU A 88 16.90 10.80 -7.09
N ARG A 89 15.78 11.36 -6.59
CA ARG A 89 15.78 12.55 -5.73
C ARG A 89 16.14 12.24 -4.27
N ASP A 90 15.57 11.18 -3.71
CA ASP A 90 15.65 10.89 -2.27
C ASP A 90 16.71 9.83 -1.95
N GLU A 91 17.30 9.19 -2.96
CA GLU A 91 18.36 8.19 -2.85
C GLU A 91 18.09 7.12 -1.76
N PRO A 92 16.91 6.46 -1.76
CA PRO A 92 16.65 5.40 -0.80
C PRO A 92 17.69 4.28 -0.95
N PRO A 93 18.08 3.62 0.15
CA PRO A 93 19.10 2.57 0.08
C PRO A 93 18.65 1.43 -0.84
N LEU A 94 19.57 0.98 -1.69
CA LEU A 94 19.39 -0.23 -2.46
C LEU A 94 19.61 -1.45 -1.55
N GLY A 95 18.61 -2.34 -1.49
CA GLY A 95 18.66 -3.56 -0.70
C GLY A 95 18.53 -4.82 -1.55
N GLU A 96 18.73 -5.97 -0.93
CA GLU A 96 18.47 -7.28 -1.52
C GLU A 96 17.19 -7.87 -0.92
N PHE A 97 16.31 -8.38 -1.79
CA PHE A 97 15.11 -9.08 -1.39
C PHE A 97 15.27 -10.58 -1.61
N CYS A 98 14.93 -11.37 -0.60
CA CYS A 98 14.86 -12.83 -0.73
C CYS A 98 13.69 -13.21 -1.66
N LEU A 99 13.99 -13.80 -2.82
CA LEU A 99 12.98 -14.14 -3.83
C LEU A 99 11.92 -15.10 -3.27
N LYS A 100 12.32 -16.07 -2.43
CA LYS A 100 11.41 -17.01 -1.77
C LYS A 100 10.39 -16.31 -0.85
N GLU A 101 10.73 -15.15 -0.29
CA GLU A 101 9.85 -14.41 0.62
C GLU A 101 8.88 -13.48 -0.13
N ILE A 102 9.23 -13.07 -1.36
CA ILE A 102 8.48 -12.08 -2.13
C ILE A 102 7.76 -12.64 -3.36
N VAL A 103 8.04 -13.86 -3.77
CA VAL A 103 7.39 -14.48 -4.93
C VAL A 103 5.87 -14.57 -4.76
N ASP A 104 5.41 -14.83 -3.53
CA ASP A 104 3.98 -14.99 -3.22
C ASP A 104 3.18 -13.67 -3.27
N ILE A 105 3.86 -12.51 -3.31
CA ILE A 105 3.21 -11.20 -3.42
C ILE A 105 3.29 -10.62 -4.83
N VAL A 106 3.81 -11.38 -5.80
CA VAL A 106 3.77 -10.98 -7.21
C VAL A 106 2.33 -10.97 -7.72
N ASP A 107 1.95 -9.92 -8.43
CA ASP A 107 0.68 -9.94 -9.18
C ASP A 107 0.84 -10.78 -10.46
N LEU A 108 0.49 -12.06 -10.33
CA LEU A 108 0.49 -13.02 -11.45
C LEU A 108 -0.41 -12.58 -12.61
N LYS A 109 -1.43 -11.74 -12.37
CA LYS A 109 -2.33 -11.25 -13.44
C LYS A 109 -1.65 -10.22 -14.34
N CYS A 110 -0.56 -9.61 -13.87
CA CYS A 110 0.25 -8.69 -14.64
C CYS A 110 1.39 -9.39 -15.39
N ILE A 111 1.59 -10.70 -15.19
CA ILE A 111 2.65 -11.46 -15.86
C ILE A 111 2.25 -11.76 -17.31
N ASN A 112 3.20 -11.51 -18.21
CA ASN A 112 3.10 -11.84 -19.62
C ASN A 112 4.26 -12.78 -19.91
N GLU A 113 3.96 -14.05 -20.18
CA GLU A 113 4.95 -15.11 -20.40
C GLU A 113 5.97 -14.75 -21.49
N SER A 114 5.52 -14.05 -22.55
CA SER A 114 6.40 -13.62 -23.64
C SER A 114 7.49 -12.62 -23.21
N HIS A 115 7.35 -12.00 -22.04
CA HIS A 115 8.31 -11.05 -21.49
C HIS A 115 9.30 -11.68 -20.50
N LEU A 116 9.08 -12.92 -20.06
CA LEU A 116 9.90 -13.57 -19.03
C LEU A 116 11.37 -13.75 -19.47
N GLY A 117 11.60 -14.17 -20.71
CA GLY A 117 12.96 -14.32 -21.25
C GLY A 117 13.76 -13.01 -21.27
N LYS A 118 13.09 -11.87 -21.50
CA LYS A 118 13.73 -10.54 -21.41
C LYS A 118 13.92 -10.11 -19.96
N ALA A 119 12.96 -10.40 -19.10
CA ALA A 119 13.00 -10.02 -17.69
C ALA A 119 14.09 -10.78 -16.90
N LEU A 120 14.42 -12.02 -17.28
CA LEU A 120 15.50 -12.79 -16.66
C LEU A 120 16.85 -12.08 -16.72
N ASN A 121 17.14 -11.44 -17.86
CA ASN A 121 18.42 -10.74 -18.11
C ASN A 121 18.38 -9.26 -17.71
N ASN A 122 17.26 -8.79 -17.14
CA ASN A 122 17.11 -7.41 -16.73
C ASN A 122 17.59 -7.23 -15.29
N GLU A 123 18.74 -6.57 -15.14
CA GLU A 123 19.38 -6.30 -13.85
C GLU A 123 18.95 -5.00 -13.18
N ALA A 124 17.96 -4.28 -13.74
CA ALA A 124 17.40 -3.13 -13.04
C ALA A 124 16.81 -3.56 -11.69
N PRO A 125 16.98 -2.78 -10.60
CA PRO A 125 16.36 -3.05 -9.32
C PRO A 125 14.83 -3.01 -9.39
N ILE A 126 14.16 -3.83 -8.59
CA ILE A 126 12.70 -3.73 -8.42
C ILE A 126 12.33 -2.50 -7.59
N ILE A 127 11.08 -2.05 -7.70
CA ILE A 127 10.57 -0.96 -6.86
C ILE A 127 9.43 -1.53 -6.02
N THR A 128 9.58 -1.37 -4.71
CA THR A 128 8.57 -1.79 -3.73
C THR A 128 8.07 -0.60 -2.92
N ALA A 129 6.81 -0.66 -2.50
CA ALA A 129 6.16 0.36 -1.68
C ALA A 129 5.88 -0.23 -0.29
N SER A 130 6.49 0.34 0.76
CA SER A 130 6.20 -0.02 2.15
C SER A 130 4.75 0.29 2.48
N TYR A 131 4.01 -0.73 2.89
CA TYR A 131 2.57 -0.68 3.12
C TYR A 131 2.22 -1.36 4.46
N PRO A 132 2.57 -0.75 5.60
CA PRO A 132 2.31 -1.33 6.93
C PRO A 132 0.86 -1.80 7.17
N PRO A 133 -0.18 -1.11 6.66
CA PRO A 133 -1.58 -1.52 6.86
C PRO A 133 -2.01 -2.80 6.14
N LEU A 134 -1.14 -3.46 5.35
CA LEU A 134 -1.50 -4.74 4.74
C LEU A 134 -1.71 -5.81 5.82
N THR A 135 -2.69 -6.69 5.62
CA THR A 135 -2.93 -7.84 6.49
C THR A 135 -2.03 -9.03 6.16
N THR A 136 -1.34 -9.00 5.02
CA THR A 136 -0.38 -10.02 4.61
C THR A 136 0.87 -10.03 5.48
N LYS A 137 1.63 -11.14 5.45
CA LYS A 137 2.93 -11.26 6.12
C LYS A 137 3.90 -10.18 5.65
N ASN A 138 3.99 -9.97 4.34
CA ASN A 138 4.78 -8.91 3.75
C ASN A 138 4.02 -7.59 3.88
N LYS A 139 4.67 -6.59 4.48
CA LYS A 139 4.13 -5.24 4.68
C LYS A 139 4.58 -4.29 3.57
N PHE A 140 4.64 -4.77 2.34
CA PHE A 140 4.98 -3.99 1.15
C PHE A 140 4.40 -4.64 -0.11
N LEU A 141 4.41 -3.88 -1.21
CA LEU A 141 3.93 -4.30 -2.54
C LEU A 141 5.03 -4.10 -3.57
N ILE A 142 5.11 -4.98 -4.58
CA ILE A 142 5.97 -4.78 -5.75
C ILE A 142 5.22 -3.91 -6.75
N ILE A 143 5.64 -2.65 -6.92
CA ILE A 143 5.00 -1.72 -7.86
C ILE A 143 5.69 -1.69 -9.22
N ASP A 144 6.95 -2.11 -9.31
CA ASP A 144 7.66 -2.34 -10.57
C ASP A 144 8.60 -3.56 -10.43
N GLY A 145 8.62 -4.41 -11.47
CA GLY A 145 9.51 -5.57 -11.54
C GLY A 145 8.87 -6.94 -11.27
N ASN A 146 7.54 -7.06 -11.27
CA ASN A 146 6.84 -8.34 -11.12
C ASN A 146 7.38 -9.45 -12.05
N HIS A 147 7.59 -9.18 -13.35
CA HIS A 147 8.19 -10.16 -14.27
C HIS A 147 9.63 -10.53 -13.91
N ARG A 148 10.43 -9.59 -13.38
CA ARG A 148 11.83 -9.85 -12.97
C ARG A 148 11.86 -10.78 -11.77
N VAL A 149 10.99 -10.58 -10.78
CA VAL A 149 10.88 -11.44 -9.60
C VAL A 149 10.59 -12.89 -10.00
N ILE A 150 9.54 -13.11 -10.82
CA ILE A 150 9.16 -14.47 -11.26
C ILE A 150 10.27 -15.10 -12.10
N SER A 151 10.79 -14.38 -13.10
CA SER A 151 11.80 -14.94 -14.00
C SER A 151 13.07 -15.35 -13.25
N LYS A 152 13.55 -14.51 -12.31
CA LYS A 152 14.74 -14.81 -11.52
C LYS A 152 14.49 -15.94 -10.52
N TYR A 153 13.31 -16.00 -9.91
CA TYR A 153 12.93 -17.10 -9.02
C TYR A 153 12.85 -18.44 -9.76
N GLU A 154 12.20 -18.49 -10.91
CA GLU A 154 12.09 -19.69 -11.76
C GLU A 154 13.45 -20.16 -12.29
N ALA A 155 14.38 -19.23 -12.52
CA ALA A 155 15.76 -19.53 -12.88
C ALA A 155 16.64 -19.98 -11.69
N GLY A 156 16.08 -20.11 -10.48
CA GLY A 156 16.78 -20.59 -9.29
C GLY A 156 17.65 -19.53 -8.59
N GLN A 157 17.50 -18.24 -8.92
CA GLN A 157 18.15 -17.17 -8.16
C GLN A 157 17.50 -17.05 -6.77
N THR A 158 18.28 -16.62 -5.79
CA THR A 158 17.83 -16.52 -4.39
C THR A 158 17.46 -15.10 -3.98
N VAL A 159 18.08 -14.09 -4.60
CA VAL A 159 17.92 -12.68 -4.25
C VAL A 159 17.72 -11.82 -5.49
N ILE A 160 17.12 -10.63 -5.29
CA ILE A 160 16.97 -9.60 -6.33
C ILE A 160 17.19 -8.22 -5.71
N PRO A 161 17.95 -7.32 -6.36
CA PRO A 161 18.12 -5.96 -5.87
C PRO A 161 16.82 -5.17 -6.00
N GLY A 162 16.55 -4.28 -5.04
CA GLY A 162 15.37 -3.43 -5.08
C GLY A 162 15.41 -2.24 -4.13
N TYR A 163 14.53 -1.28 -4.39
CA TYR A 163 14.26 -0.15 -3.51
C TYR A 163 12.98 -0.40 -2.70
N LEU A 164 13.03 -0.10 -1.40
CA LEU A 164 11.85 -0.03 -0.54
C LEU A 164 11.50 1.44 -0.28
N LEU A 165 10.48 1.93 -0.98
CA LEU A 165 9.99 3.29 -0.80
C LEU A 165 9.21 3.39 0.51
N SER A 166 9.55 4.38 1.34
CA SER A 166 8.81 4.70 2.55
C SER A 166 7.36 5.14 2.22
N PRO A 167 6.44 5.11 3.20
CA PRO A 167 5.11 5.67 3.06
C PRO A 167 5.10 7.06 2.39
N ASP A 168 5.92 7.99 2.88
CA ASP A 168 5.97 9.36 2.37
C ASP A 168 6.50 9.45 0.94
N GLN A 169 7.41 8.54 0.56
CA GLN A 169 7.93 8.44 -0.79
C GLN A 169 6.85 7.91 -1.74
N HIS A 170 6.30 6.72 -1.51
CA HIS A 170 5.42 6.10 -2.50
C HIS A 170 4.04 6.77 -2.60
N ILE A 171 3.56 7.47 -1.56
CA ILE A 171 2.34 8.31 -1.63
C ILE A 171 2.49 9.38 -2.73
N GLN A 172 3.68 9.96 -2.89
CA GLN A 172 3.93 10.97 -3.94
C GLN A 172 3.80 10.38 -5.35
N ALA A 173 4.11 9.09 -5.51
CA ALA A 173 3.95 8.37 -6.78
C ALA A 173 2.51 7.94 -7.08
N MET A 174 1.57 8.07 -6.14
CA MET A 174 0.17 7.71 -6.39
C MET A 174 -0.50 8.73 -7.31
N VAL A 175 -1.13 8.25 -8.39
CA VAL A 175 -1.69 9.09 -9.46
C VAL A 175 -2.77 10.03 -8.94
N ARG A 176 -3.72 9.51 -8.17
CA ARG A 176 -4.94 10.23 -7.81
C ARG A 176 -4.90 10.72 -6.38
N SER A 177 -5.45 11.92 -6.16
CA SER A 177 -5.67 12.47 -4.82
C SER A 177 -6.47 11.51 -3.95
N VAL A 178 -7.50 10.86 -4.51
CA VAL A 178 -8.30 9.87 -3.78
C VAL A 178 -7.48 8.67 -3.35
N HIS A 179 -6.50 8.21 -4.13
CA HIS A 179 -5.64 7.10 -3.74
C HIS A 179 -4.77 7.49 -2.53
N ARG A 180 -4.18 8.69 -2.57
CA ARG A 180 -3.39 9.24 -1.45
C ARG A 180 -4.23 9.38 -0.18
N THR A 181 -5.43 9.93 -0.29
CA THR A 181 -6.37 10.07 0.83
C THR A 181 -6.76 8.71 1.41
N LEU A 182 -7.06 7.72 0.56
CA LEU A 182 -7.43 6.38 1.00
C LEU A 182 -6.28 5.65 1.69
N TYR A 183 -5.06 5.77 1.18
CA TYR A 183 -3.86 5.25 1.84
C TYR A 183 -3.72 5.85 3.23
N LYS A 184 -3.71 7.19 3.34
CA LYS A 184 -3.52 7.89 4.61
C LYS A 184 -4.60 7.52 5.64
N ILE A 185 -5.85 7.39 5.21
CA ILE A 185 -6.95 6.92 6.07
C ILE A 185 -6.67 5.50 6.56
N HIS A 186 -6.28 4.58 5.66
CA HIS A 186 -5.99 3.20 6.02
C HIS A 186 -4.79 3.11 6.98
N TYR A 187 -3.77 3.93 6.76
CA TYR A 187 -2.60 4.04 7.64
C TYR A 187 -2.98 4.55 9.03
N ASN A 188 -3.69 5.67 9.10
CA ASN A 188 -4.15 6.22 10.37
C ASN A 188 -5.03 5.22 11.12
N TYR A 189 -5.87 4.51 10.40
CA TYR A 189 -6.70 3.46 10.95
C TYR A 189 -5.88 2.33 11.56
N PHE A 190 -4.86 1.84 10.85
CA PHE A 190 -3.88 0.88 11.36
C PHE A 190 -3.19 1.41 12.63
N MET A 191 -2.71 2.65 12.64
CA MET A 191 -2.03 3.21 13.83
C MET A 191 -2.97 3.34 15.03
N ILE A 192 -4.23 3.77 14.82
CA ILE A 192 -5.22 3.84 15.90
C ILE A 192 -5.54 2.44 16.42
N ALA A 193 -5.68 1.43 15.53
CA ALA A 193 -5.87 0.05 15.93
C ALA A 193 -4.67 -0.48 16.74
N SER A 194 -3.43 -0.16 16.32
CA SER A 194 -2.21 -0.52 17.05
C SER A 194 -2.18 0.08 18.46
N TYR A 195 -2.58 1.35 18.60
CA TYR A 195 -2.66 1.99 19.92
C TYR A 195 -3.75 1.34 20.79
N ILE A 196 -4.96 1.16 20.26
CA ILE A 196 -6.05 0.48 20.96
C ILE A 196 -5.62 -0.94 21.36
N GLY A 197 -4.86 -1.62 20.51
CA GLY A 197 -4.29 -2.93 20.71
C GLY A 197 -3.10 -3.00 21.68
N GLY A 198 -2.64 -1.86 22.20
CA GLY A 198 -1.47 -1.79 23.10
C GLY A 198 -0.12 -2.03 22.44
N VAL A 199 -0.05 -2.05 21.10
CA VAL A 199 1.19 -2.29 20.33
C VAL A 199 2.09 -1.06 20.33
N ILE A 200 1.50 0.14 20.32
CA ILE A 200 2.22 1.42 20.33
C ILE A 200 1.69 2.33 21.44
N GLY A 201 2.52 3.28 21.87
CA GLY A 201 2.15 4.31 22.84
C GLY A 201 1.37 5.48 22.23
N GLU A 202 0.77 6.31 23.10
CA GLU A 202 0.00 7.49 22.66
C GLU A 202 0.86 8.52 21.92
N GLN A 203 2.11 8.73 22.36
CA GLN A 203 3.03 9.67 21.71
C GLN A 203 3.33 9.23 20.27
N GLU A 204 3.68 7.96 20.08
CA GLU A 204 3.96 7.37 18.76
C GLU A 204 2.73 7.46 17.85
N LEU A 205 1.54 7.19 18.38
CA LEU A 205 0.29 7.41 17.65
C LEU A 205 0.20 8.85 17.14
N ARG A 206 0.35 9.84 18.04
CA ARG A 206 0.20 11.27 17.70
C ARG A 206 1.18 11.73 16.62
N GLU A 207 2.41 11.23 16.66
CA GLU A 207 3.47 11.56 15.70
C GLU A 207 3.28 10.86 14.34
N SER A 208 2.58 9.73 14.32
CA SER A 208 2.42 8.89 13.12
C SER A 208 1.19 9.20 12.28
N LEU A 209 0.20 9.93 12.80
CA LEU A 209 -1.04 10.18 12.07
C LEU A 209 -0.83 11.17 10.92
N TYR A 210 -1.22 10.74 9.72
CA TYR A 210 -1.29 11.62 8.56
C TYR A 210 -2.38 12.68 8.69
N GLU A 211 -2.02 13.91 8.34
CA GLU A 211 -2.99 14.93 7.98
C GLU A 211 -3.66 14.61 6.63
N LEU A 212 -4.98 14.79 6.61
CA LEU A 212 -5.85 14.49 5.45
C LEU A 212 -6.41 15.74 4.78
#